data_AF-A0AA88J8G3-F1
#
_entry.id   AF-A0AA88J8G3-F1
#
_cell.length_a   1.000
_cell.length_b   1.000
_cell.length_c   1.000
_cell.angle_alpha   90.00
_cell.angle_beta   90.00
_cell.angle_gamma   90.00
#
_symmetry.space_group_name_H-M   'P 1'
#
loop_
_entity.id
_entity.type
_entity.pdbx_description
1 polymer ?
#
loop_
_entity_poly.entity_id
_entity_poly.type
_entity_poly.pdbx_seq_one_letter_code
_entity_poly.pdbx_strand_id
1 'polypeptide(L)'
;MADKLTPVTECLMECTGMTYIRKLQLQDSHNIRLRDSTEGDLGEYCWSTELKCTVGESFHSAYVLVPVDVSAVGPEQLEVRVTAPAAPAASTLRADRRASTIADTCGLRYDAGEQFSTDAAGTWFCIQVVTPDDDLGDKVLKCPPYLVTFWQRSPTSQRGDG
;
A
#
# COMPACT_ATOMS: atom_id res chain seq x y z
N MET A 1 -21.74 7.80 16.45
CA MET A 1 -21.39 6.97 15.28
C MET A 1 -20.16 6.20 15.69
N ALA A 2 -20.31 4.91 15.97
CA ALA A 2 -19.21 4.09 16.47
C ALA A 2 -18.28 3.78 15.31
N ASP A 3 -17.02 4.20 15.41
CA ASP A 3 -15.91 3.65 14.63
C ASP A 3 -15.94 2.12 14.84
N LYS A 4 -16.46 1.39 13.86
CA LYS A 4 -16.20 -0.05 13.76
C LYS A 4 -14.72 -0.15 13.44
N LEU A 5 -13.89 -0.29 14.47
CA LEU A 5 -12.52 -0.76 14.28
C LEU A 5 -12.61 -2.13 13.62
N THR A 6 -12.36 -2.19 12.31
CA THR A 6 -12.11 -3.44 11.61
C THR A 6 -10.93 -4.12 12.30
N PRO A 7 -11.04 -5.41 12.65
CA PRO A 7 -9.95 -6.12 13.29
C PRO A 7 -8.74 -6.10 12.35
N VAL A 8 -7.63 -5.54 12.84
CA VAL A 8 -6.37 -5.49 12.11
C VAL A 8 -5.92 -6.91 11.80
N THR A 9 -5.58 -7.18 10.54
CA THR A 9 -5.15 -8.52 10.13
C THR A 9 -3.82 -8.91 10.78
N GLU A 10 -3.62 -10.20 11.04
CA GLU A 10 -2.34 -10.72 11.56
C GLU A 10 -1.17 -10.33 10.65
N CYS A 11 -1.35 -10.44 9.33
CA CYS A 11 -0.36 -9.98 8.35
C CYS A 11 0.01 -8.50 8.49
N LEU A 12 -0.97 -7.61 8.73
CA LEU A 12 -0.69 -6.19 8.91
C LEU A 12 0.11 -5.95 10.19
N MET A 13 -0.24 -6.62 11.30
CA MET A 13 0.49 -6.48 12.57
C MET A 13 1.93 -6.96 12.45
N GLU A 14 2.16 -8.13 11.87
CA GLU A 14 3.49 -8.69 11.65
C GLU A 14 4.32 -7.79 10.73
N CYS A 15 3.75 -7.37 9.59
CA CYS A 15 4.43 -6.50 8.66
C CYS A 15 4.75 -5.14 9.29
N THR A 16 3.84 -4.59 10.10
CA THR A 16 4.08 -3.35 10.85
C THR A 16 5.29 -3.53 11.77
N GLY A 17 5.31 -4.57 12.61
CA GLY A 17 6.43 -4.85 13.52
C GLY A 17 7.77 -4.94 12.79
N MET A 18 7.82 -5.73 11.72
CA MET A 18 9.05 -5.91 10.93
C MET A 18 9.49 -4.65 10.19
N THR A 19 8.54 -3.88 9.66
CA THR A 19 8.81 -2.60 8.98
C THR A 19 9.40 -1.58 9.95
N TYR A 20 8.87 -1.50 11.18
CA TYR A 20 9.43 -0.60 12.21
C TYR A 20 10.81 -1.05 12.70
N ILE A 21 11.07 -2.35 12.81
CA ILE A 21 12.41 -2.86 13.11
C ILE A 21 13.40 -2.47 12.00
N ARG A 22 13.06 -2.72 10.73
CA ARG A 22 13.89 -2.31 9.58
C ARG A 22 14.09 -0.80 9.52
N LYS A 23 13.06 -0.02 9.82
CA LYS A 23 13.14 1.45 9.87
C LYS A 23 14.23 1.92 10.83
N LEU A 24 14.28 1.34 12.03
CA LEU A 24 15.30 1.66 13.02
C LEU A 24 16.70 1.23 12.55
N GLN A 25 16.83 0.04 11.96
CA GLN A 25 18.10 -0.48 11.45
C GLN A 25 18.67 0.37 10.30
N LEU A 26 17.81 0.83 9.40
CA LEU A 26 18.18 1.63 8.23
C LEU A 26 18.22 3.13 8.52
N GLN A 27 17.92 3.55 9.75
CA GLN A 27 17.79 4.95 10.15
C GLN A 27 16.85 5.75 9.23
N ASP A 28 15.79 5.09 8.76
CA ASP A 28 14.82 5.69 7.86
C ASP A 28 13.96 6.72 8.63
N SER A 29 13.96 7.96 8.13
CA SER A 29 13.29 9.10 8.76
C SER A 29 11.84 9.30 8.30
N HIS A 30 11.36 8.57 7.29
CA HIS A 30 10.00 8.69 6.79
C HIS A 30 8.99 8.20 7.83
N ASN A 31 7.85 8.88 7.97
CA ASN A 31 6.70 8.31 8.69
C ASN A 31 6.01 7.29 7.79
N ILE A 32 5.91 6.06 8.28
CA ILE A 32 5.38 4.92 7.53
C ILE A 32 4.02 4.60 8.13
N ARG A 33 2.99 4.52 7.29
CA ARG A 33 1.63 4.20 7.71
C ARG A 33 1.11 3.04 6.89
N LEU A 34 0.63 1.99 7.56
CA LEU A 34 0.04 0.81 6.96
C LEU A 34 -1.48 0.84 7.20
N ARG A 35 -2.28 0.47 6.21
CA ARG A 35 -3.75 0.49 6.26
C ARG A 35 -4.32 -0.76 5.59
N ASP A 36 -5.23 -1.44 6.27
CA ASP A 36 -6.03 -2.52 5.68
C ASP A 36 -6.86 -1.99 4.51
N SER A 37 -7.17 -2.88 3.57
CA SER A 37 -8.16 -2.63 2.52
C SER A 37 -9.58 -2.69 3.06
N THR A 38 -10.48 -1.99 2.39
CA THR A 38 -11.92 -2.23 2.49
C THR A 38 -12.33 -3.07 1.28
N GLU A 39 -13.19 -4.08 1.49
CA GLU A 39 -13.73 -4.90 0.41
C GLU A 39 -14.61 -4.04 -0.52
N GLY A 40 -14.34 -4.12 -1.82
CA GLY A 40 -15.10 -3.47 -2.89
C GLY A 40 -16.03 -4.45 -3.61
N ASP A 41 -16.25 -4.24 -4.92
CA ASP A 41 -17.02 -5.17 -5.73
C ASP A 41 -16.17 -6.40 -6.13
N LEU A 42 -16.77 -7.60 -6.20
CA LEU A 42 -16.18 -8.83 -6.78
C LEU A 42 -14.64 -8.96 -6.67
N GLY A 43 -14.11 -9.20 -5.46
CA GLY A 43 -12.67 -9.42 -5.22
C GLY A 43 -11.83 -8.15 -5.24
N GLU A 44 -12.46 -6.97 -5.18
CA GLU A 44 -11.76 -5.71 -5.06
C GLU A 44 -11.30 -5.40 -3.64
N TYR A 45 -10.13 -4.76 -3.57
CA TYR A 45 -9.55 -4.22 -2.36
C TYR A 45 -9.33 -2.73 -2.52
N CYS A 46 -10.00 -1.93 -1.70
CA CYS A 46 -10.12 -0.49 -1.87
C CYS A 46 -9.53 0.30 -0.71
N TRP A 47 -8.97 1.47 -1.04
CA TRP A 47 -8.54 2.49 -0.08
C TRP A 47 -9.01 3.86 -0.53
N SER A 48 -9.25 4.74 0.43
CA SER A 48 -9.48 6.15 0.10
C SER A 48 -8.18 6.80 -0.37
N THR A 49 -8.27 7.51 -1.50
CA THR A 49 -7.20 8.37 -2.05
C THR A 49 -7.02 9.65 -1.24
N GLU A 50 -7.98 9.99 -0.37
CA GLU A 50 -7.89 11.13 0.54
C GLU A 50 -6.86 10.85 1.63
N LEU A 51 -5.64 11.32 1.39
CA LEU A 51 -4.56 11.19 2.35
C LEU A 51 -4.67 12.28 3.43
N LYS A 52 -4.86 11.87 4.68
CA LYS A 52 -4.80 12.77 5.84
C LYS A 52 -3.35 13.15 6.13
N CYS A 53 -2.91 14.30 5.63
CA CYS A 53 -1.57 14.84 5.90
C CYS A 53 -1.49 15.34 7.35
N THR A 54 -0.36 15.07 8.02
CA THR A 54 -0.03 15.75 9.28
C THR A 54 0.73 17.04 8.97
N VAL A 55 0.48 18.10 9.73
CA VAL A 55 1.22 19.37 9.56
C VAL A 55 2.73 19.11 9.66
N GLY A 56 3.48 19.58 8.66
CA GLY A 56 4.92 19.35 8.56
C GLY A 56 5.32 18.04 7.87
N GLU A 57 4.36 17.30 7.30
CA GLU A 57 4.63 16.11 6.48
C GLU A 57 4.14 16.29 5.05
N SER A 58 4.90 15.75 4.09
CA SER A 58 4.49 15.64 2.70
C SER A 58 4.44 14.17 2.29
N PHE A 59 3.44 13.81 1.49
CA PHE A 59 3.37 12.49 0.87
C PHE A 59 4.62 12.27 0.01
N HIS A 60 5.22 11.08 0.11
CA HIS A 60 6.41 10.71 -0.65
C HIS A 60 6.12 9.56 -1.63
N SER A 61 5.61 8.43 -1.13
CA SER A 61 5.28 7.28 -1.96
C SER A 61 4.20 6.41 -1.35
N ALA A 62 3.54 5.60 -2.18
CA ALA A 62 2.54 4.62 -1.79
C ALA A 62 2.81 3.28 -2.46
N TYR A 63 2.57 2.20 -1.72
CA TYR A 63 2.73 0.84 -2.21
C TYR A 63 1.58 -0.04 -1.75
N VAL A 64 1.07 -0.88 -2.63
CA VAL A 64 0.23 -2.01 -2.24
C VAL A 64 1.12 -3.21 -1.92
N LEU A 65 0.85 -3.85 -0.80
CA LEU A 65 1.45 -5.13 -0.42
C LEU A 65 0.42 -6.23 -0.57
N VAL A 66 0.83 -7.27 -1.30
CA VAL A 66 0.05 -8.46 -1.64
C VAL A 66 0.66 -9.65 -0.90
N PRO A 67 0.11 -10.01 0.28
CA PRO A 67 0.69 -11.05 1.14
C PRO A 67 0.36 -12.41 0.55
N VAL A 68 1.38 -13.08 0.01
CA VAL A 68 1.22 -14.38 -0.65
C VAL A 68 2.24 -15.36 -0.10
N ASP A 69 1.96 -16.64 -0.31
CA ASP A 69 3.01 -17.63 -0.18
C ASP A 69 3.85 -17.68 -1.46
N VAL A 70 4.98 -16.96 -1.45
CA VAL A 70 5.92 -16.93 -2.58
C VAL A 70 6.52 -18.30 -2.91
N SER A 71 6.43 -19.28 -2.01
CA SER A 71 6.85 -20.66 -2.28
C SER A 71 5.78 -21.45 -3.06
N ALA A 72 4.52 -21.04 -2.98
CA ALA A 72 3.40 -21.65 -3.69
C ALA A 72 3.08 -20.93 -5.00
N VAL A 73 3.35 -19.63 -5.09
CA VAL A 73 3.09 -18.78 -6.25
C VAL A 73 4.34 -18.03 -6.61
N GLY A 74 4.89 -18.30 -7.80
CA GLY A 74 6.05 -17.55 -8.28
C GLY A 74 5.73 -16.06 -8.33
N PRO A 75 6.67 -15.16 -7.95
CA PRO A 75 6.41 -13.71 -7.83
C PRO A 75 6.01 -13.02 -9.15
N GLU A 76 6.16 -13.69 -10.29
CA GLU A 76 5.81 -13.17 -11.61
C GLU A 76 4.42 -13.61 -12.08
N GLN A 77 3.69 -14.40 -11.28
CA GLN A 77 2.39 -14.95 -11.67
C GLN A 77 1.21 -14.04 -11.28
N LEU A 78 1.42 -13.01 -10.44
CA LEU A 78 0.32 -12.17 -9.97
C LEU A 78 0.36 -10.78 -10.59
N GLU A 79 -0.77 -10.40 -11.17
CA GLU A 79 -1.03 -9.06 -11.66
C GLU A 79 -1.96 -8.33 -10.68
N VAL A 80 -1.70 -7.03 -10.50
CA VAL A 80 -2.54 -6.16 -9.67
C VAL A 80 -3.15 -5.09 -10.56
N ARG A 81 -4.42 -5.24 -10.89
CA ARG A 81 -5.17 -4.34 -11.78
C ARG A 81 -5.86 -3.27 -10.97
N VAL A 82 -5.86 -2.04 -11.46
CA VAL A 82 -6.62 -0.93 -10.89
C VAL A 82 -8.01 -0.92 -11.51
N THR A 83 -9.05 -0.85 -10.68
CA THR A 83 -10.45 -0.98 -11.12
C THR A 83 -11.32 0.25 -10.87
N ALA A 84 -10.81 1.23 -10.11
CA ALA A 84 -11.53 2.45 -9.73
C ALA A 84 -11.59 3.51 -10.87
N PRO A 85 -12.58 4.43 -10.87
CA PRO A 85 -13.11 5.08 -12.07
C PRO A 85 -12.19 6.10 -12.77
N ALA A 86 -11.02 6.40 -12.19
CA ALA A 86 -10.02 7.29 -12.76
C ALA A 86 -9.00 6.58 -13.66
N ALA A 87 -8.91 5.25 -13.57
CA ALA A 87 -7.93 4.49 -14.30
C ALA A 87 -8.39 4.27 -15.76
N PRO A 88 -7.52 4.49 -16.77
CA PRO A 88 -7.79 3.93 -18.09
C PRO A 88 -7.99 2.43 -17.93
N ALA A 89 -9.04 1.89 -18.56
CA ALA A 89 -9.41 0.49 -18.47
C ALA A 89 -8.16 -0.39 -18.67
N ALA A 90 -7.83 -1.20 -17.66
CA ALA A 90 -6.66 -2.08 -17.58
C ALA A 90 -5.29 -1.43 -17.25
N SER A 91 -5.21 -0.47 -16.32
CA SER A 91 -3.91 -0.13 -15.72
C SER A 91 -3.50 -1.18 -14.67
N THR A 92 -2.31 -1.76 -14.83
CA THR A 92 -1.71 -2.72 -13.89
C THR A 92 -0.61 -2.02 -13.09
N LEU A 93 -0.58 -2.23 -11.77
CA LEU A 93 0.49 -1.71 -10.92
C LEU A 93 1.82 -2.40 -11.22
N ARG A 94 2.91 -1.64 -11.11
CA ARG A 94 4.25 -2.18 -11.35
C ARG A 94 4.80 -2.79 -10.07
N ALA A 95 5.30 -4.03 -10.17
CA ALA A 95 6.00 -4.66 -9.05
C ALA A 95 7.29 -3.86 -8.71
N ASP A 96 7.47 -3.52 -7.45
CA ASP A 96 8.66 -2.84 -6.94
C ASP A 96 9.55 -3.81 -6.14
N ARG A 97 10.70 -4.16 -6.72
CA ARG A 97 11.68 -5.10 -6.15
C ARG A 97 12.90 -4.39 -5.52
N ARG A 98 12.88 -3.07 -5.39
CA ARG A 98 14.02 -2.31 -4.81
C ARG A 98 14.17 -2.59 -3.32
N ALA A 99 15.38 -2.48 -2.76
CA ALA A 99 15.54 -2.55 -1.30
C ALA A 99 14.71 -1.46 -0.61
N SER A 100 14.07 -1.81 0.51
CA SER A 100 13.19 -0.90 1.24
C SER A 100 13.08 -1.26 2.72
N THR A 101 12.58 -0.29 3.48
CA THR A 101 12.20 -0.41 4.88
C THR A 101 11.04 -1.38 5.08
N ILE A 102 10.19 -1.60 4.06
CA ILE A 102 9.19 -2.67 4.10
C ILE A 102 9.91 -4.02 4.11
N ALA A 103 9.52 -4.92 5.01
CA ALA A 103 10.07 -6.25 5.05
C ALA A 103 9.60 -7.11 3.87
N ASP A 104 10.49 -7.88 3.25
CA ASP A 104 10.12 -8.74 2.11
C ASP A 104 9.11 -9.84 2.52
N THR A 105 9.06 -10.15 3.82
CA THR A 105 8.07 -11.06 4.42
C THR A 105 6.64 -10.49 4.42
N CYS A 106 6.47 -9.19 4.16
CA CYS A 106 5.16 -8.57 4.07
C CYS A 106 4.37 -8.99 2.81
N GLY A 107 5.05 -9.50 1.79
CA GLY A 107 4.45 -9.92 0.53
C GLY A 107 5.06 -9.21 -0.68
N LEU A 108 4.44 -9.43 -1.83
CA LEU A 108 4.82 -8.76 -3.07
C LEU A 108 4.42 -7.30 -3.00
N ARG A 109 5.29 -6.42 -3.50
CA ARG A 109 5.07 -4.97 -3.43
C ARG A 109 4.85 -4.38 -4.81
N TYR A 110 3.84 -3.53 -4.91
CA TYR A 110 3.46 -2.85 -6.14
C TYR A 110 3.38 -1.34 -5.91
N ASP A 111 3.97 -0.56 -6.81
CA ASP A 111 3.95 0.90 -6.75
C ASP A 111 2.53 1.41 -7.04
N ALA A 112 2.00 2.21 -6.11
CA ALA A 112 0.69 2.84 -6.20
C ALA A 112 0.77 4.37 -6.10
N GLY A 113 1.98 4.96 -6.15
CA GLY A 113 2.20 6.39 -5.91
C GLY A 113 1.37 7.30 -6.82
N GLU A 114 1.27 6.96 -8.10
CA GLU A 114 0.51 7.72 -9.10
C GLU A 114 -0.98 7.85 -8.74
N GLN A 115 -1.53 6.87 -8.03
CA GLN A 115 -2.96 6.80 -7.66
C GLN A 115 -3.33 7.76 -6.51
N PHE A 116 -2.32 8.30 -5.82
CA PHE A 116 -2.48 9.26 -4.73
C PHE A 116 -1.94 10.66 -5.09
N SER A 117 -1.64 10.88 -6.37
CA SER A 117 -1.26 12.21 -6.88
C SER A 117 -2.48 13.13 -6.99
N THR A 118 -2.26 14.45 -6.94
CA THR A 118 -3.34 15.47 -6.97
C THR A 118 -4.20 15.44 -8.23
N ASP A 119 -3.71 14.78 -9.29
CA ASP A 119 -4.38 14.69 -10.59
C ASP A 119 -5.24 13.42 -10.71
N ALA A 120 -5.21 12.53 -9.71
CA ALA A 120 -6.04 11.33 -9.67
C ALA A 120 -7.50 11.71 -9.35
N ALA A 121 -8.37 11.64 -10.37
CA ALA A 121 -9.79 11.96 -10.25
C ALA A 121 -10.59 10.84 -9.56
N GLY A 122 -10.53 10.73 -8.24
CA GLY A 122 -11.36 9.77 -7.50
C GLY A 122 -11.16 9.85 -6.00
N THR A 123 -12.18 9.48 -5.22
CA THR A 123 -12.11 9.37 -3.74
C THR A 123 -11.64 7.99 -3.26
N TRP A 124 -11.61 7.03 -4.18
CA TRP A 124 -11.28 5.63 -3.93
C TRP A 124 -10.31 5.11 -4.99
N PHE A 125 -9.38 4.30 -4.52
CA PHE A 125 -8.43 3.53 -5.30
C PHE A 125 -8.66 2.06 -4.96
N CYS A 126 -9.08 1.28 -5.95
CA CYS A 126 -9.41 -0.14 -5.82
C CYS A 126 -8.52 -0.96 -6.74
N ILE A 127 -8.18 -2.15 -6.27
CA ILE A 127 -7.44 -3.13 -7.05
C ILE A 127 -8.15 -4.46 -7.09
N GLN A 128 -7.83 -5.25 -8.11
CA GLN A 128 -8.04 -6.69 -8.14
C GLN A 128 -6.69 -7.39 -8.28
N VAL A 129 -6.49 -8.44 -7.49
CA VAL A 129 -5.35 -9.35 -7.66
C VAL A 129 -5.81 -10.49 -8.55
N VAL A 130 -5.11 -10.71 -9.66
CA VAL A 130 -5.48 -11.76 -10.63
C VAL A 130 -4.27 -12.63 -10.97
N THR A 131 -4.55 -13.87 -11.37
CA THR A 131 -3.56 -14.81 -11.90
C THR A 131 -3.36 -14.59 -13.41
N PRO A 132 -2.39 -15.27 -14.06
CA PRO A 132 -2.15 -15.11 -15.50
C PRO A 132 -3.31 -15.64 -16.35
N ASP A 133 -4.13 -16.54 -15.79
CA ASP A 133 -5.32 -17.11 -16.41
C ASP A 133 -6.58 -16.24 -16.20
N ASP A 134 -6.41 -15.03 -15.66
CA ASP A 134 -7.48 -14.07 -15.36
C ASP A 134 -8.46 -14.50 -14.25
N ASP A 135 -8.06 -15.48 -13.44
CA ASP A 135 -8.80 -15.87 -12.24
C ASP A 135 -8.49 -14.92 -11.07
N LEU A 136 -9.49 -14.72 -10.19
CA LEU A 136 -9.29 -13.99 -8.94
C LEU A 136 -8.21 -14.67 -8.07
N GLY A 137 -7.23 -13.87 -7.67
CA GLY A 137 -6.07 -14.29 -6.87
C GLY A 137 -6.38 -14.55 -5.40
N ASP A 138 -7.64 -14.43 -4.95
CA ASP A 138 -8.01 -14.55 -3.53
C ASP A 138 -7.55 -15.87 -2.89
N LYS A 139 -7.50 -16.94 -3.67
CA LYS A 139 -7.07 -18.28 -3.21
C LYS A 139 -5.60 -18.36 -2.83
N VAL A 140 -4.78 -17.43 -3.30
CA VAL A 140 -3.33 -17.43 -3.06
C VAL A 140 -2.88 -16.38 -2.04
N LEU A 141 -3.80 -15.50 -1.65
CA LEU A 141 -3.57 -14.49 -0.63
C LEU A 141 -3.59 -15.13 0.76
N LYS A 142 -2.59 -14.80 1.58
CA LYS A 142 -2.60 -15.13 3.02
C LYS A 142 -3.56 -14.24 3.79
N CYS A 143 -3.65 -12.98 3.36
CA CYS A 143 -4.49 -11.94 3.93
C CYS A 143 -4.93 -10.98 2.82
N PRO A 144 -5.99 -10.19 3.05
CA PRO A 144 -6.30 -9.06 2.19
C PRO A 144 -5.07 -8.17 1.96
N PRO A 145 -4.85 -7.63 0.75
CA PRO A 145 -3.80 -6.67 0.48
C PRO A 145 -3.95 -5.44 1.37
N TYR A 146 -2.84 -4.79 1.66
CA TYR A 146 -2.81 -3.57 2.46
C TYR A 146 -1.92 -2.50 1.84
N LEU A 147 -2.24 -1.25 2.16
CA LEU A 147 -1.58 -0.08 1.62
C LEU A 147 -0.54 0.46 2.59
N VAL A 148 0.66 0.70 2.09
CA VAL A 148 1.74 1.38 2.82
C VAL A 148 1.98 2.75 2.20
N THR A 149 2.05 3.78 3.04
CA THR A 149 2.37 5.14 2.61
C THR A 149 3.57 5.67 3.38
N PHE A 150 4.47 6.32 2.65
CA PHE A 150 5.65 6.99 3.16
C PHE A 150 5.44 8.49 3.16
N TRP A 151 5.85 9.12 4.26
CA TRP A 151 5.66 10.53 4.52
C TRP A 151 6.97 11.16 4.92
N GLN A 152 7.41 12.16 4.17
CA GLN A 152 8.62 12.90 4.49
C GLN A 152 8.28 14.02 5.46
N ARG A 153 9.03 14.14 6.57
CA ARG A 153 8.96 15.34 7.39
C ARG A 153 9.65 16.47 6.65
N SER A 154 8.93 17.58 6.45
CA SER A 154 9.57 18.81 6.03
C SER A 154 10.53 19.25 7.13
N PRO A 155 11.79 19.61 6.82
CA PRO A 155 12.60 20.29 7.79
C PRO A 155 11.84 21.56 8.18
N THR A 156 11.52 21.72 9.46
CA THR A 156 11.10 23.02 9.98
C THR A 156 12.21 23.98 9.60
N SER A 157 11.94 24.85 8.63
CA SER A 157 12.80 26.01 8.43
C SER A 157 12.80 26.73 9.76
N GLN A 158 13.95 26.70 10.44
CA GLN A 158 14.23 27.69 11.47
C GLN A 158 14.18 29.04 10.77
N ARG A 159 13.01 29.66 10.80
CA ARG A 159 12.79 31.06 10.48
C ARG A 159 12.49 31.76 11.80
N GLY A 160 13.37 32.70 12.16
CA GLY A 160 13.31 33.57 13.34
C GLY A 160 14.51 33.28 14.25
N ASP A 161 15.40 34.21 14.58
CA ASP A 161 15.51 35.66 14.39
C ASP A 161 17.02 35.96 14.25
N GLY A 162 17.47 36.92 13.44
CA GLY A 162 17.45 38.35 13.78
C GLY A 162 18.84 38.76 14.26
#